data_AF-A0A8V5GVD5-F1
#
_entry.id   AF-A0A8V5GVD5-F1
#
_cell.length_a   1.000
_cell.length_b   1.000
_cell.length_c   1.000
_cell.angle_alpha   90.00
_cell.angle_beta   90.00
_cell.angle_gamma   90.00
#
_symmetry.space_group_name_H-M   'P 1'
#
loop_
_entity.id
_entity.type
_entity.pdbx_description
1 polymer ?
#
loop_
_entity_poly.entity_id
_entity_poly.type
_entity_poly.pdbx_seq_one_letter_code
_entity_poly.pdbx_strand_id
1 'polypeptide(L)'
;MALPMGTALLRAARAGLRALRRPLWAPDTPRLCSTQEAAKPPPSPYEERPWEYLESEEYRSTYGDQPVWFGYRRNHKGSIPPQRTRKACLRKGKRVGNPCPICRDRNLHVDYRNVKLLDQFICPHSGVIFHPTHTGVCMKQHKLLSQAIAQAQDHGLLWLQVPFVPTPRGDFSTRHPAVGRTPSPPGPGPWYPWYEWQPPPPAAVARIRRIYRQYLKEGAAPVTPAAPAEGQ
;
A
#
# COMPACT_ATOMS: atom_id res chain seq x y z
N MET A 1 -18.64 -34.38 -86.41
CA MET A 1 -17.71 -34.99 -87.38
C MET A 1 -16.35 -34.31 -87.22
N ALA A 2 -15.30 -35.12 -87.11
CA ALA A 2 -13.87 -34.80 -87.20
C ALA A 2 -13.16 -34.12 -86.01
N LEU A 3 -12.25 -34.91 -85.41
CA LEU A 3 -11.08 -34.53 -84.59
C LEU A 3 -10.01 -33.81 -85.46
N PRO A 4 -9.04 -33.12 -84.84
CA PRO A 4 -7.70 -33.72 -84.61
C PRO A 4 -7.11 -33.33 -83.22
N MET A 5 -6.50 -34.24 -82.45
CA MET A 5 -5.14 -34.80 -82.53
C MET A 5 -3.98 -33.79 -82.42
N GLY A 6 -3.49 -33.63 -81.17
CA GLY A 6 -2.08 -33.89 -80.83
C GLY A 6 -1.09 -32.72 -80.85
N THR A 7 -0.61 -32.30 -79.68
CA THR A 7 0.81 -31.96 -79.41
C THR A 7 1.12 -32.12 -77.92
N ALA A 8 2.29 -32.68 -77.66
CA ALA A 8 2.81 -33.02 -76.34
C ALA A 8 3.57 -31.86 -75.70
N LEU A 9 3.61 -31.80 -74.36
CA LEU A 9 4.76 -31.28 -73.62
C LEU A 9 4.86 -31.96 -72.24
N LEU A 10 6.01 -32.60 -72.02
CA LEU A 10 6.43 -33.19 -70.75
C LEU A 10 6.69 -32.11 -69.69
N ARG A 11 6.47 -32.41 -68.41
CA ARG A 11 7.56 -32.74 -67.45
C ARG A 11 7.11 -32.75 -65.98
N ALA A 12 7.82 -33.62 -65.26
CA ALA A 12 8.24 -33.55 -63.87
C ALA A 12 7.24 -33.96 -62.77
N ALA A 13 7.51 -35.16 -62.28
CA ALA A 13 6.98 -35.74 -61.06
C ALA A 13 7.28 -34.86 -59.83
N ARG A 14 6.28 -34.77 -58.94
CA ARG A 14 6.38 -34.19 -57.61
C ARG A 14 7.22 -35.12 -56.71
N ALA A 15 8.48 -34.77 -56.47
CA ALA A 15 9.27 -35.33 -55.38
C ALA A 15 9.09 -34.46 -54.13
N GLY A 16 8.32 -34.95 -53.16
CA GLY A 16 8.18 -34.34 -51.85
C GLY A 16 9.48 -34.45 -51.06
N LEU A 17 10.05 -33.31 -50.68
CA LEU A 17 11.12 -33.22 -49.68
C LEU A 17 10.53 -33.61 -48.31
N ARG A 18 10.62 -34.90 -47.98
CA ARG A 18 10.43 -35.37 -46.61
C ARG A 18 11.60 -34.87 -45.77
N ALA A 19 11.26 -34.16 -44.71
CA ALA A 19 12.17 -33.69 -43.68
C ALA A 19 13.16 -34.79 -43.28
N LEU A 20 14.45 -34.47 -43.40
CA LEU A 20 15.55 -35.30 -42.88
C LEU A 20 15.33 -35.47 -41.36
N ARG A 21 14.88 -36.66 -40.96
CA ARG A 21 14.84 -37.08 -39.55
C ARG A 21 16.28 -37.12 -39.05
N ARG A 22 16.57 -36.36 -38.00
CA ARG A 22 17.84 -36.44 -37.26
C ARG A 22 18.09 -37.91 -36.85
N PRO A 23 19.33 -38.43 -37.00
CA PRO A 23 19.67 -39.78 -36.58
C PRO A 23 19.54 -39.94 -35.05
N LEU A 24 19.05 -41.11 -34.63
CA LEU A 24 18.67 -41.47 -33.27
C LEU A 24 19.85 -41.67 -32.28
N TRP A 25 21.05 -41.24 -32.66
CA TRP A 25 22.31 -41.51 -31.95
C TRP A 25 23.17 -40.25 -31.81
N ALA A 26 22.58 -39.06 -32.00
CA ALA A 26 23.21 -37.84 -31.56
C ALA A 26 23.19 -37.82 -30.01
N PRO A 27 24.35 -37.73 -29.32
CA PRO A 27 24.36 -37.56 -27.87
C PRO A 27 23.58 -36.30 -27.51
N ASP A 28 22.62 -36.44 -26.60
CA ASP A 28 21.90 -35.32 -26.03
C ASP A 28 22.92 -34.41 -25.34
N THR A 29 23.36 -33.35 -26.04
CA THR A 29 24.06 -32.26 -25.38
C THR A 29 23.09 -31.74 -24.33
N PRO A 30 23.40 -31.87 -23.02
CA PRO A 30 22.51 -31.34 -22.02
C PRO A 30 22.38 -29.85 -22.32
N ARG A 31 21.16 -29.39 -22.59
CA ARG A 31 20.84 -27.99 -22.44
C ARG A 31 21.28 -27.66 -21.02
N LEU A 32 22.39 -26.94 -20.87
CA LEU A 32 22.67 -26.19 -19.67
C LEU A 32 21.52 -25.18 -19.55
N CYS A 33 20.40 -25.63 -18.98
CA CYS A 33 19.48 -24.77 -18.28
C CYS A 33 20.33 -24.16 -17.17
N SER A 34 20.89 -22.98 -17.43
CA SER A 34 21.47 -22.15 -16.40
C SER A 34 20.30 -21.68 -15.52
N THR A 35 19.82 -22.58 -14.65
CA THR A 35 19.14 -22.22 -13.40
C THR A 35 20.20 -21.73 -12.44
N GLN A 36 20.93 -20.68 -12.85
CA GLN A 36 21.56 -19.82 -11.87
C GLN A 36 20.42 -18.94 -11.38
N GLU A 37 19.84 -19.32 -10.25
CA GLU A 37 19.10 -18.42 -9.38
C GLU A 37 19.97 -17.17 -9.24
N ALA A 38 19.63 -16.10 -9.98
CA ALA A 38 20.46 -14.90 -10.00
C ALA A 38 20.56 -14.39 -8.56
N ALA A 39 21.75 -14.52 -7.97
CA ALA A 39 22.01 -14.10 -6.61
C ALA A 39 21.51 -12.66 -6.43
N LYS A 40 20.69 -12.43 -5.40
CA LYS A 40 20.19 -11.09 -5.11
C LYS A 40 21.40 -10.18 -4.94
N PRO A 41 21.43 -9.01 -5.59
CA PRO A 41 22.59 -8.13 -5.52
C PRO A 41 22.82 -7.73 -4.05
N PRO A 42 24.09 -7.60 -3.61
CA PRO A 42 24.43 -7.34 -2.21
C PRO A 42 23.75 -6.07 -1.70
N PRO A 43 23.31 -6.00 -0.44
CA PRO A 43 22.66 -4.80 0.13
C PRO A 43 23.50 -3.54 -0.10
N SER A 44 22.83 -2.40 -0.27
CA SER A 44 23.53 -1.13 -0.45
C SER A 44 24.20 -0.73 0.87
N PRO A 45 25.43 -0.19 0.84
CA PRO A 45 26.13 0.26 2.06
C PRO A 45 25.36 1.31 2.87
N TYR A 46 24.51 2.10 2.20
CA TYR A 46 23.77 3.22 2.77
C TYR A 46 22.36 2.87 3.28
N GLU A 47 22.04 1.60 3.48
CA GLU A 47 20.69 1.18 3.89
C GLU A 47 20.31 1.70 5.30
N GLU A 48 21.26 1.70 6.24
CA GLU A 48 21.01 2.19 7.61
C GLU A 48 21.16 3.71 7.75
N ARG A 49 22.12 4.29 7.01
CA ARG A 49 22.45 5.72 7.06
C ARG A 49 22.35 6.37 5.68
N PRO A 50 21.13 6.50 5.14
CA PRO A 50 20.93 6.90 3.74
C PRO A 50 21.25 8.37 3.44
N TRP A 51 21.36 9.23 4.46
CA TRP A 51 21.79 10.61 4.30
C TRP A 51 23.28 10.74 3.94
N GLU A 52 24.12 9.76 4.27
CA GLU A 52 25.55 9.75 3.91
C GLU A 52 25.77 9.67 2.41
N TYR A 53 24.87 8.99 1.69
CA TYR A 53 24.97 8.90 0.23
C TYR A 53 24.84 10.27 -0.43
N LEU A 54 24.00 11.17 0.09
CA LEU A 54 23.82 12.52 -0.48
C LEU A 54 25.04 13.42 -0.26
N GLU A 55 25.89 13.09 0.72
CA GLU A 55 27.15 13.79 1.01
C GLU A 55 28.34 13.16 0.28
N SER A 56 28.15 11.98 -0.30
CA SER A 56 29.19 11.26 -1.02
C SER A 56 29.57 11.95 -2.34
N GLU A 57 30.83 11.75 -2.75
CA GLU A 57 31.33 12.19 -4.05
C GLU A 57 30.60 11.50 -5.21
N GLU A 58 30.14 10.26 -5.02
CA GLU A 58 29.36 9.50 -6.01
C GLU A 58 28.07 10.23 -6.39
N TYR A 59 27.34 10.72 -5.38
CA TYR A 59 26.11 11.47 -5.60
C TYR A 59 26.38 12.79 -6.34
N ARG A 60 27.41 13.51 -5.90
CA ARG A 60 27.80 14.79 -6.52
C ARG A 60 28.24 14.61 -7.98
N SER A 61 28.97 13.54 -8.29
CA SER A 61 29.38 13.24 -9.66
C SER A 61 28.21 12.84 -10.57
N THR A 62 27.17 12.21 -10.02
CA THR A 62 26.03 11.68 -10.81
C THR A 62 24.91 12.69 -11.01
N TYR A 63 24.65 13.54 -10.01
CA TYR A 63 23.54 14.50 -10.01
C TYR A 63 23.99 15.97 -10.00
N GLY A 64 25.17 16.26 -9.45
CA GLY A 64 25.62 17.62 -9.22
C GLY A 64 24.71 18.37 -8.24
N ASP A 65 24.42 19.63 -8.56
CA ASP A 65 23.56 20.51 -7.74
C ASP A 65 22.08 20.43 -8.13
N GLN A 66 21.73 19.62 -9.14
CA GLN A 66 20.37 19.48 -9.64
C GLN A 66 19.57 18.45 -8.84
N PRO A 67 18.24 18.60 -8.72
CA PRO A 67 17.42 17.62 -8.03
C PRO A 67 17.42 16.28 -8.77
N VAL A 68 17.26 15.19 -8.02
CA VAL A 68 17.35 13.80 -8.52
C VAL A 68 16.48 13.51 -9.74
N TRP A 69 15.33 14.18 -9.84
CA TRP A 69 14.34 13.98 -10.90
C TRP A 69 14.55 14.86 -12.14
N PHE A 70 15.51 15.79 -12.15
CA PHE A 70 15.71 16.76 -13.25
C PHE A 70 16.02 16.09 -14.60
N GLY A 71 16.93 15.11 -14.62
CA GLY A 71 17.30 14.38 -15.83
C GLY A 71 16.31 13.29 -16.26
N TYR A 72 15.14 13.19 -15.61
CA TYR A 72 14.19 12.11 -15.85
C TYR A 72 13.07 12.50 -16.81
N ARG A 73 12.91 11.72 -17.88
CA ARG A 73 11.80 11.86 -18.82
C ARG A 73 11.02 10.56 -18.95
N ARG A 74 9.69 10.64 -18.82
CA ARG A 74 8.79 9.50 -18.90
C ARG A 74 8.28 9.29 -20.33
N ASN A 75 8.40 8.06 -20.80
CA ASN A 75 7.84 7.63 -22.09
C ASN A 75 6.32 7.44 -21.95
N HIS A 76 5.54 8.18 -22.75
CA HIS A 76 4.09 8.08 -22.85
C HIS A 76 3.64 8.47 -24.27
N LYS A 77 2.41 8.12 -24.64
CA LYS A 77 1.85 8.43 -25.96
C LYS A 77 1.28 9.85 -25.96
N GLY A 78 1.58 10.62 -27.01
CA GLY A 78 1.09 11.98 -27.19
C GLY A 78 1.87 13.02 -26.37
N SER A 79 1.41 14.27 -26.41
CA SER A 79 2.00 15.41 -25.69
C SER A 79 1.58 15.47 -24.23
N ILE A 80 0.38 14.98 -23.90
CA ILE A 80 -0.19 15.06 -22.55
C ILE A 80 0.04 13.74 -21.82
N PRO A 81 0.77 13.73 -20.69
CA PRO A 81 0.98 12.53 -19.91
C PRO A 81 -0.29 12.06 -19.21
N PRO A 82 -0.43 10.76 -18.93
CA PRO A 82 -1.49 10.26 -18.08
C PRO A 82 -1.37 10.86 -16.67
N GLN A 83 -2.49 11.33 -16.11
CA GLN A 83 -2.54 12.02 -14.81
C GLN A 83 -2.11 11.16 -13.63
N ARG A 84 -2.03 9.84 -13.79
CA ARG A 84 -1.46 8.94 -12.77
C ARG A 84 -0.22 8.26 -13.31
N THR A 85 0.83 8.24 -12.49
CA THR A 85 2.02 7.47 -12.81
C THR A 85 1.81 5.98 -12.58
N ARG A 86 2.75 5.17 -13.05
CA ARG A 86 2.68 3.72 -12.87
C ARG A 86 2.67 3.36 -11.38
N LYS A 87 1.99 2.26 -11.01
CA LYS A 87 1.86 1.81 -9.61
C LYS A 87 3.23 1.58 -8.94
N ALA A 88 4.11 0.81 -9.58
CA ALA A 88 5.45 0.52 -9.10
C ALA A 88 6.44 0.27 -10.25
N CYS A 89 7.72 0.61 -10.05
CA CYS A 89 8.82 0.33 -10.99
C CYS A 89 9.53 -1.00 -10.72
N LEU A 90 9.39 -1.54 -9.50
CA LEU A 90 9.91 -2.85 -9.13
C LEU A 90 8.75 -3.83 -9.11
N ARG A 91 8.80 -4.87 -9.94
CA ARG A 91 7.79 -5.95 -9.99
C ARG A 91 8.50 -7.28 -9.78
N LYS A 92 8.16 -8.00 -8.70
CA LYS A 92 8.82 -9.27 -8.34
C LYS A 92 10.35 -9.18 -8.36
N GLY A 93 10.91 -8.10 -7.80
CA GLY A 93 12.36 -7.84 -7.76
C GLY A 93 12.99 -7.34 -9.08
N LYS A 94 12.28 -7.37 -10.21
CA LYS A 94 12.79 -6.90 -11.50
C LYS A 94 12.41 -5.44 -11.74
N ARG A 95 13.39 -4.65 -12.21
CA ARG A 95 13.21 -3.25 -12.61
C ARG A 95 12.53 -3.19 -13.98
N VAL A 96 11.60 -2.25 -14.14
CA VAL A 96 11.03 -1.90 -15.46
C VAL A 96 12.10 -1.16 -16.27
N GLY A 97 12.06 -1.25 -17.61
CA GLY A 97 13.09 -0.69 -18.51
C GLY A 97 13.47 0.77 -18.25
N ASN A 98 12.48 1.67 -18.11
CA ASN A 98 12.73 3.06 -17.69
C ASN A 98 12.17 3.25 -16.25
N PRO A 99 12.94 2.95 -15.18
CA PRO A 99 12.51 3.04 -13.78
C PRO A 99 12.31 4.51 -13.35
N CYS A 100 11.81 4.74 -12.13
CA CYS A 100 11.66 6.11 -11.61
C CYS A 100 13.01 6.67 -11.11
N PRO A 101 13.19 7.99 -10.91
CA PRO A 101 14.45 8.56 -10.42
C PRO A 101 14.98 7.88 -9.15
N ILE A 102 14.10 7.65 -8.17
CA ILE A 102 14.42 6.95 -6.92
C ILE A 102 14.65 5.45 -7.15
N CYS A 103 13.93 4.85 -8.09
CA CYS A 103 13.95 3.40 -8.32
C CYS A 103 15.11 2.96 -9.22
N ARG A 104 15.78 3.90 -9.90
CA ARG A 104 16.90 3.64 -10.81
C ARG A 104 18.19 3.44 -10.02
N ASP A 105 18.34 4.15 -8.90
CA ASP A 105 19.53 4.11 -8.05
C ASP A 105 19.19 3.41 -6.75
N ARG A 106 20.00 2.41 -6.39
CA ARG A 106 19.73 1.59 -5.21
C ARG A 106 20.05 2.33 -3.91
N ASN A 107 21.00 3.26 -3.96
CA ASN A 107 21.51 3.95 -2.79
C ASN A 107 20.54 5.02 -2.27
N LEU A 108 19.55 5.42 -3.09
CA LEU A 108 18.50 6.35 -2.69
C LEU A 108 17.39 5.65 -1.90
N HIS A 109 17.47 5.75 -0.58
CA HIS A 109 16.42 5.29 0.33
C HIS A 109 15.54 6.47 0.78
N VAL A 110 14.23 6.20 0.82
CA VAL A 110 13.23 7.20 1.23
C VAL A 110 12.96 7.02 2.71
N ASP A 111 13.59 7.86 3.51
CA ASP A 111 13.47 7.88 4.97
C ASP A 111 13.22 9.30 5.47
N TYR A 112 12.50 9.43 6.59
CA TYR A 112 12.19 10.72 7.21
C TYR A 112 13.43 11.47 7.69
N ARG A 113 14.54 10.76 7.96
CA ARG A 113 15.82 11.35 8.38
C ARG A 113 16.55 12.06 7.23
N ASN A 114 16.26 11.70 5.98
CA ASN A 114 16.95 12.22 4.80
C ASN A 114 16.36 13.55 4.33
N VAL A 115 16.49 14.58 5.16
CA VAL A 115 15.95 15.92 4.87
C VAL A 115 16.40 16.44 3.50
N LYS A 116 17.70 16.32 3.19
CA LYS A 116 18.30 16.74 1.90
C LYS A 116 17.66 16.09 0.66
N LEU A 117 17.15 14.86 0.78
CA LEU A 117 16.46 14.18 -0.32
C LEU A 117 15.00 14.63 -0.38
N LEU A 118 14.32 14.67 0.77
CA LEU A 118 12.90 15.01 0.85
C LEU A 118 12.63 16.44 0.39
N ASP A 119 13.51 17.38 0.73
CA ASP A 119 13.42 18.79 0.31
C ASP A 119 13.34 18.93 -1.22
N GLN A 120 14.00 18.06 -1.99
CA GLN A 120 13.97 18.10 -3.46
C GLN A 120 12.59 17.77 -4.04
N PHE A 121 11.73 17.11 -3.26
CA PHE A 121 10.37 16.73 -3.65
C PHE A 121 9.32 17.73 -3.15
N ILE A 122 9.75 18.78 -2.45
CA ILE A 122 8.90 19.84 -1.91
C ILE A 122 9.16 21.13 -2.68
N CYS A 123 8.12 21.92 -2.92
CA CYS A 123 8.29 23.25 -3.48
C CYS A 123 8.90 24.20 -2.42
N PRO A 124 10.00 24.91 -2.71
CA PRO A 124 10.69 25.75 -1.72
C PRO A 124 9.84 26.93 -1.23
N HIS A 125 8.89 27.40 -2.06
CA HIS A 125 8.07 28.57 -1.72
C HIS A 125 6.73 28.19 -1.08
N SER A 126 6.08 27.13 -1.56
CA SER A 126 4.74 26.75 -1.08
C SER A 126 4.76 25.67 0.00
N GLY A 127 5.87 24.94 0.16
CA GLY A 127 5.94 23.78 1.06
C GLY A 127 5.07 22.60 0.60
N VAL A 128 4.50 22.66 -0.60
CA VAL A 128 3.64 21.59 -1.15
C VAL A 128 4.49 20.53 -1.84
N ILE A 129 4.17 19.26 -1.60
CA ILE A 129 4.82 18.11 -2.24
C ILE A 129 4.49 18.09 -3.73
N PHE A 130 5.49 17.93 -4.60
CA PHE A 130 5.25 17.84 -6.03
C PHE A 130 4.42 16.61 -6.41
N HIS A 131 3.46 16.81 -7.32
CA HIS A 131 2.68 15.71 -7.88
C HIS A 131 3.59 14.74 -8.67
N PRO A 132 3.34 13.41 -8.66
CA PRO A 132 4.21 12.43 -9.33
C PRO A 132 4.30 12.61 -10.84
N THR A 133 3.38 13.33 -11.48
CA THR A 133 3.48 13.71 -12.90
C THR A 133 4.64 14.67 -13.16
N HIS A 134 4.95 15.54 -12.20
CA HIS A 134 6.06 16.50 -12.29
C HIS A 134 7.41 15.81 -12.04
N THR A 135 7.52 15.03 -10.97
CA THR A 135 8.77 14.36 -10.56
C THR A 135 9.03 13.04 -11.28
N GLY A 136 8.01 12.45 -11.91
CA GLY A 136 8.11 11.18 -12.63
C GLY A 136 8.24 9.94 -11.74
N VAL A 137 8.03 10.07 -10.43
CA VAL A 137 8.10 8.95 -9.48
C VAL A 137 6.91 7.99 -9.64
N CYS A 138 7.10 6.72 -9.30
CA CYS A 138 5.99 5.77 -9.26
C CYS A 138 5.09 6.01 -8.05
N MET A 139 3.80 5.63 -8.13
CA MET A 139 2.83 5.89 -7.06
C MET A 139 3.23 5.24 -5.73
N LYS A 140 3.88 4.07 -5.75
CA LYS A 140 4.41 3.44 -4.53
C LYS A 140 5.42 4.34 -3.84
N GLN A 141 6.40 4.86 -4.57
CA GLN A 141 7.42 5.75 -4.01
C GLN A 141 6.85 7.10 -3.62
N HIS A 142 5.89 7.65 -4.39
CA HIS A 142 5.21 8.88 -4.00
C HIS A 142 4.49 8.73 -2.65
N LYS A 143 3.80 7.61 -2.42
CA LYS A 143 3.16 7.34 -1.12
C LYS A 143 4.19 7.25 0.02
N LEU A 144 5.32 6.60 -0.21
CA LEU A 144 6.41 6.51 0.76
C LEU A 144 7.02 7.89 1.05
N LEU A 145 7.24 8.71 0.02
CA LEU A 145 7.70 10.09 0.17
C LEU A 145 6.71 10.92 1.00
N SER A 146 5.41 10.86 0.68
CA SER A 146 4.40 11.59 1.45
C SER A 146 4.37 11.18 2.92
N GLN A 147 4.54 9.88 3.20
CA GLN A 147 4.62 9.37 4.57
C GLN A 147 5.90 9.82 5.28
N ALA A 148 7.05 9.73 4.61
CA ALA A 148 8.33 10.15 5.17
C ALA A 148 8.39 11.67 5.41
N ILE A 149 7.80 12.48 4.52
CA ILE A 149 7.69 13.94 4.69
C ILE A 149 6.79 14.27 5.87
N ALA A 150 5.61 13.62 5.98
CA ALA A 150 4.73 13.82 7.13
C ALA A 150 5.44 13.45 8.44
N GLN A 151 6.10 12.29 8.50
CA GLN A 151 6.89 11.88 9.66
C GLN A 151 8.01 12.88 9.97
N ALA A 152 8.74 13.37 8.97
CA ALA A 152 9.80 14.36 9.17
C ALA A 152 9.26 15.70 9.69
N GLN A 153 8.06 16.10 9.28
CA GLN A 153 7.36 17.27 9.83
C GLN A 153 6.90 17.02 11.27
N ASP A 154 6.35 15.84 11.58
CA ASP A 154 5.94 15.45 12.94
C ASP A 154 7.14 15.43 13.91
N HIS A 155 8.31 15.00 13.43
CA HIS A 155 9.56 15.01 14.19
C HIS A 155 10.26 16.37 14.23
N GLY A 156 9.76 17.39 13.51
CA GLY A 156 10.37 18.72 13.43
C GLY A 156 11.70 18.78 12.65
N LEU A 157 12.01 17.77 11.84
CA LEU A 157 13.19 17.76 10.96
C LEU A 157 13.00 18.61 9.71
N LEU A 158 11.77 18.68 9.21
CA LEU A 158 11.37 19.53 8.09
C LEU A 158 10.60 20.73 8.59
N TRP A 159 10.83 21.88 7.95
CA TRP A 159 10.07 23.09 8.22
C TRP A 159 8.63 22.95 7.68
N LEU A 160 7.66 23.41 8.47
CA LEU A 160 6.25 23.46 8.11
C LEU A 160 5.69 24.83 8.52
N GLN A 161 4.93 25.46 7.64
CA GLN A 161 4.18 26.67 7.98
C GLN A 161 2.95 26.28 8.80
N VAL A 162 3.03 26.46 10.11
CA VAL A 162 1.90 26.25 11.01
C VAL A 162 1.21 27.60 11.22
N PRO A 163 0.00 27.81 10.66
CA PRO A 163 -0.71 29.06 10.88
C PRO A 163 -1.09 29.17 12.35
N PHE A 164 -1.08 30.40 12.87
CA PHE A 164 -1.66 30.67 14.17
C PHE A 164 -3.17 30.41 14.10
N VAL A 165 -3.64 29.44 14.89
CA VAL A 165 -5.07 29.16 15.05
C VAL A 165 -5.51 29.83 16.35
N PRO A 166 -6.41 30.84 16.31
CA PRO A 166 -6.92 31.44 17.53
C PRO A 166 -7.67 30.38 18.33
N THR A 167 -7.64 30.51 19.65
CA THR A 167 -8.41 29.63 20.52
C THR A 167 -9.90 29.73 20.18
N PRO A 168 -10.67 28.62 20.29
CA PRO A 168 -12.11 28.65 20.08
C PRO A 168 -12.73 29.76 20.93
N ARG A 169 -13.62 30.56 20.33
CA ARG A 169 -14.27 31.68 21.04
C ARG A 169 -15.23 31.11 22.10
N GLY A 170 -14.95 31.38 23.38
CA GLY A 170 -15.81 31.02 24.50
C GLY A 170 -15.15 31.29 25.86
N ASP A 171 -15.94 31.18 26.92
CA ASP A 171 -15.45 31.25 28.31
C ASP A 171 -14.79 29.91 28.68
N PHE A 172 -13.50 29.90 29.00
CA PHE A 172 -12.77 28.69 29.45
C PHE A 172 -13.08 28.33 30.91
N SER A 173 -14.28 28.65 31.39
CA SER A 173 -14.69 28.38 32.77
C SER A 173 -15.08 26.93 32.94
N THR A 174 -14.35 26.19 33.78
CA THR A 174 -14.66 24.81 34.17
C THR A 174 -15.74 24.73 35.26
N ARG A 175 -16.50 25.80 35.49
CA ARG A 175 -17.59 25.85 36.48
C ARG A 175 -18.83 25.06 36.08
N HIS A 176 -18.96 24.70 34.80
CA HIS A 176 -20.12 23.94 34.33
C HIS A 176 -20.12 22.52 34.94
N PRO A 177 -21.25 22.03 35.48
CA PRO A 177 -21.33 20.73 36.17
C PRO A 177 -21.03 19.52 35.29
N ALA A 178 -21.03 19.68 33.96
CA ALA A 178 -20.60 18.61 33.04
C ALA A 178 -19.07 18.36 33.06
N VAL A 179 -18.26 19.36 33.42
CA VAL A 179 -16.81 19.22 33.57
C VAL A 179 -16.45 18.93 35.02
N GLY A 180 -17.24 19.45 35.97
CA GLY A 180 -17.10 19.17 37.39
C GLY A 180 -17.54 17.75 37.78
N ARG A 181 -17.33 17.42 39.05
CA ARG A 181 -17.88 16.18 39.62
C ARG A 181 -19.39 16.33 39.76
N THR A 182 -20.14 15.47 39.09
CA THR A 182 -21.58 15.33 39.35
C THR A 182 -21.78 14.62 40.69
N PRO A 183 -22.70 15.10 41.54
CA PRO A 183 -22.99 14.43 42.80
C PRO A 183 -23.53 13.02 42.51
N SER A 184 -23.11 12.05 43.31
CA SER A 184 -23.59 10.67 43.18
C SER A 184 -25.10 10.61 43.41
N PRO A 185 -25.83 9.80 42.62
CA PRO A 185 -27.26 9.62 42.85
C PRO A 185 -27.53 9.05 44.26
N PRO A 186 -28.70 9.34 44.84
CA PRO A 186 -29.07 8.79 46.14
C PRO A 186 -29.39 7.29 46.01
N GLY A 187 -28.62 6.45 46.69
CA GLY A 187 -28.89 5.01 46.85
C GLY A 187 -27.80 4.11 46.24
N PRO A 188 -27.48 2.98 46.89
CA PRO A 188 -26.63 1.95 46.29
C PRO A 188 -27.48 1.12 45.31
N GLY A 189 -27.03 0.99 44.06
CA GLY A 189 -27.64 0.10 43.08
C GLY A 189 -27.91 0.72 41.71
N PRO A 190 -28.59 -0.01 40.82
CA PRO A 190 -28.96 0.47 39.50
C PRO A 190 -29.90 1.68 39.56
N TRP A 191 -29.85 2.52 38.53
CA TRP A 191 -30.66 3.74 38.46
C TRP A 191 -32.16 3.49 38.56
N TYR A 192 -32.63 2.36 38.01
CA TYR A 192 -34.02 1.94 38.09
C TYR A 192 -34.15 0.54 38.69
N PRO A 193 -35.16 0.29 39.56
CA PRO A 193 -35.34 -1.01 40.22
C PRO A 193 -35.62 -2.20 39.28
N TRP A 194 -36.11 -1.93 38.07
CA TRP A 194 -36.44 -2.97 37.08
C TRP A 194 -35.23 -3.45 36.26
N TYR A 195 -34.05 -2.86 36.46
CA TYR A 195 -32.80 -3.38 35.91
C TYR A 195 -32.39 -4.67 36.60
N GLU A 196 -32.72 -4.81 37.89
CA GLU A 196 -32.55 -6.05 38.64
C GLU A 196 -33.65 -7.04 38.28
N TRP A 197 -33.27 -8.30 38.10
CA TRP A 197 -34.23 -9.36 37.86
C TRP A 197 -35.09 -9.57 39.10
N GLN A 198 -36.37 -9.23 38.98
CA GLN A 198 -37.38 -9.51 40.00
C GLN A 198 -38.19 -10.74 39.60
N PRO A 199 -38.41 -11.71 40.51
CA PRO A 199 -39.18 -12.91 40.20
C PRO A 199 -40.65 -12.53 39.90
N PRO A 200 -41.18 -12.86 38.70
CA PRO A 200 -42.56 -12.54 38.37
C PRO A 200 -43.55 -13.39 39.19
N PRO A 201 -44.76 -12.88 39.47
CA PRO A 201 -45.76 -13.63 40.24
C PRO A 201 -46.18 -14.91 39.49
N PRO A 202 -46.38 -16.03 40.20
CA PRO A 202 -46.59 -17.35 39.58
C PRO A 202 -47.87 -17.40 38.74
N ALA A 203 -48.90 -16.63 39.10
CA ALA A 203 -50.13 -16.51 38.32
C ALA A 203 -49.91 -15.91 36.93
N ALA A 204 -49.03 -14.90 36.81
CA ALA A 204 -48.69 -14.29 35.53
C ALA A 204 -47.86 -15.24 34.65
N VAL A 205 -46.93 -15.98 35.27
CA VAL A 205 -46.16 -17.04 34.59
C VAL A 205 -47.10 -18.14 34.08
N ALA A 206 -48.06 -18.59 34.89
CA ALA A 206 -49.06 -19.58 34.48
C ALA A 206 -49.92 -19.09 33.31
N ARG A 207 -50.34 -17.82 33.33
CA ARG A 207 -51.07 -17.19 32.22
C ARG A 207 -50.26 -17.18 30.93
N ILE A 208 -48.98 -16.76 30.99
CA ILE A 208 -48.08 -16.75 29.82
C ILE A 208 -47.83 -18.17 29.32
N ARG A 209 -47.59 -19.14 30.21
CA ARG A 209 -47.42 -20.55 29.85
C ARG A 209 -48.66 -21.13 29.16
N ARG A 210 -49.86 -20.70 29.55
CA ARG A 210 -51.12 -21.09 28.90
C ARG A 210 -51.22 -20.52 27.48
N ILE A 211 -50.89 -19.24 27.29
CA ILE A 211 -50.97 -18.56 25.98
C ILE A 211 -49.94 -19.13 25.01
N TYR A 212 -48.70 -19.36 25.44
CA TYR A 212 -47.59 -19.75 24.59
C TYR A 212 -47.23 -21.25 24.65
N ARG A 213 -48.16 -22.11 25.11
CA ARG A 213 -47.91 -23.53 25.43
C ARG A 213 -47.11 -24.31 24.39
N GLN A 214 -47.30 -24.04 23.10
CA GLN A 214 -46.66 -24.76 21.99
C GLN A 214 -45.24 -24.27 21.66
N TYR A 215 -44.83 -23.11 22.19
CA TYR A 215 -43.60 -22.41 21.82
C TYR A 215 -42.68 -22.11 23.03
N LEU A 216 -42.97 -22.70 24.20
CA LEU A 216 -42.15 -22.50 25.39
C LEU A 216 -40.79 -23.19 25.25
N LYS A 217 -39.72 -22.47 25.59
CA LYS A 217 -38.37 -23.02 25.76
C LYS A 217 -38.16 -23.45 27.22
N GLU A 218 -37.28 -24.42 27.47
CA GLU A 218 -36.88 -24.81 28.82
C GLU A 218 -36.27 -23.60 29.56
N GLY A 219 -36.69 -23.40 30.81
CA GLY A 219 -36.37 -22.18 31.55
C GLY A 219 -34.91 -22.12 31.96
N ALA A 220 -34.10 -21.30 31.29
CA ALA A 220 -32.80 -20.91 31.80
C ALA A 220 -33.00 -20.06 33.07
N ALA A 221 -32.42 -20.49 34.20
CA ALA A 221 -32.30 -19.66 35.38
C ALA A 221 -31.56 -18.35 35.02
N PRO A 222 -31.88 -17.21 35.67
CA PRO A 222 -31.20 -15.97 35.35
C PRO A 222 -29.70 -16.13 35.58
N VAL A 223 -28.92 -15.86 34.54
CA VAL A 223 -27.46 -15.76 34.64
C VAL A 223 -27.19 -14.58 35.56
N THR A 224 -26.79 -14.83 36.80
CA THR A 224 -26.18 -13.80 37.64
C THR A 224 -24.95 -13.28 36.88
N PRO A 225 -24.89 -11.99 36.52
CA PRO A 225 -23.64 -11.46 36.00
C PRO A 225 -22.60 -11.62 37.11
N ALA A 226 -21.55 -12.39 36.86
CA ALA A 226 -20.42 -12.50 37.76
C ALA A 226 -19.90 -11.08 38.03
N ALA A 227 -19.77 -10.72 39.31
CA ALA A 227 -19.18 -9.45 39.71
C ALA A 227 -17.80 -9.31 39.05
N PRO A 228 -17.43 -8.15 38.46
CA PRO A 228 -16.06 -7.95 38.04
C PRO A 228 -15.18 -8.02 39.29
N ALA A 229 -14.17 -8.90 39.26
CA ALA A 229 -13.15 -8.96 40.29
C ALA A 229 -12.52 -7.57 40.44
N GLU A 230 -12.66 -6.98 41.62
CA GLU A 230 -11.96 -5.75 41.99
C GLU A 230 -10.45 -6.02 41.90
N GLY A 231 -9.81 -5.44 40.88
CA GLY A 231 -8.36 -5.42 40.75
C GLY A 231 -7.78 -4.42 41.73
N GLN A 232 -6.90 -4.92 42.60
CA GLN A 232 -5.90 -4.13 43.34
C GLN A 232 -4.81 -3.64 42.39
#